data_AF-J5JKL8-F1
#
_entry.id   AF-J5JKL8-F1
#
_cell.length_a   1.000
_cell.length_b   1.000
_cell.length_c   1.000
_cell.angle_alpha   90.00
_cell.angle_beta   90.00
_cell.angle_gamma   90.00
#
_symmetry.space_group_name_H-M   'P 1'
#
loop_
_entity.id
_entity.type
_entity.pdbx_description
1 polymer ?
#
loop_
_entity_poly.entity_id
_entity_poly.type
_entity_poly.pdbx_seq_one_letter_code
_entity_poly.pdbx_strand_id
1 'polypeptide(L)'
;MDGTQSLNHRASQQTIISLLELDPSPIESPQPSDEKTLDDGVETDGSDTILAASTDLASTTTGPGLSTHGGHSTIFYLSRIQRYSSYAMSVFTTLHLANVSLIPAAQRSVAASETYLLMAREIYQTPLLEPLLVAAPAALHVGAGIALRLLRRRANMRRYGGGTPAMYALHRSQTGAAALSLWPPFSYISASGYALAVFGAAHVWANRLLPLAVDGDSANIGLAYVAHSFARHPVIAHAAYWGLIASAAGHMVWGAAKWCGWAPSTQGWRGAAALTVDRKTQRNRRNRWLSLHGVVALVAAAWAVGGMGVVARGGLQDGWVGKLYDDMFARVGL
;
A
#
# COMPACT_ATOMS: atom_id res chain seq x y z
N MET A 1 -56.82 -39.87 -31.61
CA MET A 1 -56.91 -38.40 -31.70
C MET A 1 -57.98 -37.99 -30.69
N ASP A 2 -57.73 -37.26 -29.61
CA ASP A 2 -56.54 -36.54 -29.17
C ASP A 2 -56.50 -36.56 -27.63
N GLY A 3 -55.29 -36.70 -27.10
CA GLY A 3 -55.01 -36.50 -25.69
C GLY A 3 -54.66 -35.05 -25.41
N THR A 4 -55.08 -34.52 -24.27
CA THR A 4 -54.56 -33.26 -23.76
C THR A 4 -54.26 -33.37 -22.27
N GLN A 5 -52.95 -33.32 -22.03
CA GLN A 5 -52.25 -33.26 -20.77
C GLN A 5 -52.67 -32.05 -19.93
N SER A 6 -52.63 -32.24 -18.61
CA SER A 6 -52.75 -31.17 -17.61
C SER A 6 -51.66 -30.10 -17.79
N LEU A 7 -52.05 -28.84 -17.86
CA LEU A 7 -51.15 -27.71 -17.64
C LEU A 7 -51.42 -27.12 -16.24
N ASN A 8 -50.70 -27.63 -15.25
CA ASN A 8 -50.56 -26.95 -13.96
C ASN A 8 -49.77 -25.65 -14.17
N HIS A 9 -50.48 -24.55 -14.38
CA HIS A 9 -49.90 -23.22 -14.44
C HIS A 9 -49.49 -22.76 -13.03
N ARG A 10 -48.23 -23.03 -12.62
CA ARG A 10 -47.61 -22.37 -11.46
C ARG A 10 -47.32 -20.91 -11.81
N ALA A 11 -48.32 -20.04 -11.66
CA ALA A 11 -48.15 -18.60 -11.74
C ALA A 11 -47.48 -18.06 -10.45
N SER A 12 -46.33 -17.41 -10.64
CA SER A 12 -45.91 -16.17 -9.95
C SER A 12 -45.94 -16.06 -8.41
N GLN A 13 -45.46 -17.06 -7.66
CA GLN A 13 -45.14 -16.84 -6.23
C GLN A 13 -43.76 -16.18 -5.98
N GLN A 14 -43.05 -15.74 -7.03
CA GLN A 14 -41.79 -15.00 -6.89
C GLN A 14 -41.94 -13.47 -6.98
N THR A 15 -43.17 -12.95 -7.15
CA THR A 15 -43.45 -11.51 -7.32
C THR A 15 -44.04 -10.87 -6.06
N ILE A 16 -43.67 -11.35 -4.87
CA ILE A 16 -44.04 -10.74 -3.57
C ILE A 16 -42.86 -9.91 -3.01
N ILE A 17 -41.75 -9.81 -3.75
CA ILE A 17 -40.67 -8.88 -3.45
C ILE A 17 -41.14 -7.49 -3.85
N SER A 18 -41.83 -6.84 -2.90
CA SER A 18 -42.06 -5.40 -2.75
C SER A 18 -41.34 -4.55 -3.81
N LEU A 19 -42.02 -4.31 -4.93
CA LEU A 19 -41.81 -3.13 -5.76
C LEU A 19 -42.19 -1.94 -4.88
N LEU A 20 -41.22 -1.36 -4.19
CA LEU A 20 -41.39 -0.01 -3.65
C LEU A 20 -41.38 0.91 -4.88
N GLU A 21 -42.56 1.20 -5.38
CA GLU A 21 -42.79 2.22 -6.41
C GLU A 21 -42.32 3.55 -5.83
N LEU A 22 -41.14 3.99 -6.28
CA LEU A 22 -40.65 5.33 -6.00
C LEU A 22 -41.37 6.27 -6.95
N ASP A 23 -42.24 7.13 -6.41
CA ASP A 23 -42.88 8.19 -7.18
C ASP A 23 -41.79 9.00 -7.91
N PRO A 24 -41.89 9.18 -9.24
CA PRO A 24 -40.92 9.98 -9.96
C PRO A 24 -41.02 11.43 -9.48
N SER A 25 -39.99 11.91 -8.79
CA SER A 25 -39.85 13.33 -8.48
C SER A 25 -39.74 14.11 -9.81
N PRO A 26 -40.39 15.28 -9.95
CA PRO A 26 -40.35 16.05 -11.18
C PRO A 26 -38.91 16.34 -11.62
N ILE A 27 -38.58 15.99 -12.87
CA ILE A 27 -37.35 16.44 -13.52
C ILE A 27 -37.53 17.93 -13.82
N GLU A 28 -36.73 18.78 -13.19
CA GLU A 28 -36.54 20.15 -13.64
C GLU A 28 -35.71 20.11 -14.93
N SER A 29 -36.31 20.52 -16.05
CA SER A 29 -35.66 20.58 -17.34
C SER A 29 -34.46 21.52 -17.29
N PRO A 30 -33.25 21.10 -17.72
CA PRO A 30 -32.07 21.95 -17.62
C PRO A 30 -32.21 23.19 -18.50
N GLN A 31 -31.98 24.36 -17.90
CA GLN A 31 -31.85 25.65 -18.59
C GLN A 31 -30.55 25.67 -19.41
N PRO A 32 -30.55 26.22 -20.63
CA PRO A 32 -29.40 26.19 -21.53
C PRO A 32 -28.44 27.34 -21.21
N SER A 33 -27.68 27.23 -20.13
CA SER A 33 -26.51 28.09 -19.92
C SER A 33 -25.60 27.46 -18.88
N ASP A 34 -24.75 26.52 -19.31
CA ASP A 34 -23.46 26.20 -18.68
C ASP A 34 -22.67 25.29 -19.64
N GLU A 35 -22.10 25.91 -20.68
CA GLU A 35 -21.06 25.29 -21.48
C GLU A 35 -19.82 25.08 -20.59
N LYS A 36 -19.70 23.90 -19.99
CA LYS A 36 -18.48 23.49 -19.32
C LYS A 36 -17.51 22.88 -20.33
N THR A 37 -16.41 23.60 -20.52
CA THR A 37 -15.23 23.27 -21.32
C THR A 37 -14.82 21.80 -21.13
N LEU A 38 -14.72 21.08 -22.26
CA LEU A 38 -14.21 19.70 -22.34
C LEU A 38 -12.70 19.73 -22.07
N ASP A 39 -12.29 19.14 -20.96
CA ASP A 39 -10.88 18.87 -20.65
C ASP A 39 -10.64 17.36 -20.81
N ASP A 40 -9.68 17.00 -21.66
CA ASP A 40 -9.39 15.63 -22.10
C ASP A 40 -8.94 14.73 -20.93
N GLY A 41 -9.86 13.91 -20.43
CA GLY A 41 -9.65 12.98 -19.33
C GLY A 41 -9.07 11.63 -19.78
N VAL A 42 -7.80 11.40 -19.44
CA VAL A 42 -7.10 10.11 -19.51
C VAL A 42 -7.87 9.03 -18.74
N GLU A 43 -8.28 7.98 -19.44
CA GLU A 43 -8.95 6.79 -18.88
C GLU A 43 -8.11 6.17 -17.75
N THR A 44 -8.53 6.41 -16.51
CA THR A 44 -8.10 5.67 -15.32
C THR A 44 -9.32 4.98 -14.70
N ASP A 45 -9.20 3.66 -14.61
CA ASP A 45 -10.24 2.70 -14.22
C ASP A 45 -10.74 2.94 -12.78
N GLY A 46 -11.98 3.43 -12.66
CA GLY A 46 -13.07 2.58 -12.15
C GLY A 46 -13.34 2.52 -10.64
N SER A 47 -12.70 3.34 -9.80
CA SER A 47 -13.13 3.44 -8.38
C SER A 47 -12.97 4.80 -7.71
N ASP A 48 -12.22 5.72 -8.31
CA ASP A 48 -12.06 7.08 -7.79
C ASP A 48 -12.83 8.14 -8.62
N THR A 49 -13.53 7.75 -9.70
CA THR A 49 -14.11 8.68 -10.70
C THR A 49 -15.65 8.79 -10.73
N ILE A 50 -16.39 8.15 -9.80
CA ILE A 50 -17.87 8.31 -9.69
C ILE A 50 -18.25 9.14 -8.45
N LEU A 51 -17.46 10.15 -8.06
CA LEU A 51 -17.77 10.97 -6.87
C LEU A 51 -17.67 12.49 -7.05
N ALA A 52 -17.61 12.97 -8.29
CA ALA A 52 -17.63 14.42 -8.55
C ALA A 52 -18.93 14.92 -9.21
N ALA A 53 -19.91 14.05 -9.47
CA ALA A 53 -21.20 14.44 -10.06
C ALA A 53 -22.31 13.68 -9.35
N SER A 54 -22.95 14.32 -8.36
CA SER A 54 -24.28 14.07 -7.77
C SER A 54 -24.27 14.54 -6.31
N THR A 55 -24.45 15.84 -6.07
CA THR A 55 -24.82 16.35 -4.74
C THR A 55 -25.89 17.41 -4.92
N ASP A 56 -27.12 16.96 -5.06
CA ASP A 56 -28.31 17.71 -4.63
C ASP A 56 -29.35 16.68 -4.21
N LEU A 57 -29.40 16.39 -2.92
CA LEU A 57 -30.60 15.96 -2.20
C LEU A 57 -30.26 15.86 -0.72
N ALA A 58 -30.93 16.70 0.06
CA ALA A 58 -30.75 16.88 1.49
C ALA A 58 -31.02 15.59 2.27
N SER A 59 -30.12 15.26 3.20
CA SER A 59 -30.46 14.38 4.33
C SER A 59 -29.77 14.92 5.58
N THR A 60 -30.57 15.42 6.50
CA THR A 60 -30.20 15.86 7.85
C THR A 60 -29.91 14.65 8.73
N THR A 61 -28.80 14.73 9.47
CA THR A 61 -28.52 14.18 10.82
C THR A 61 -27.24 13.34 11.00
N THR A 62 -26.36 13.91 11.85
CA THR A 62 -25.51 13.27 12.88
C THR A 62 -24.14 12.66 12.54
N GLY A 63 -23.09 13.45 12.83
CA GLY A 63 -21.73 13.04 13.14
C GLY A 63 -20.84 14.29 13.35
N PRO A 64 -19.98 14.34 14.37
CA PRO A 64 -19.25 15.57 14.70
C PRO A 64 -18.22 15.90 13.61
N GLY A 65 -18.51 16.98 12.87
CA GLY A 65 -17.57 17.95 12.33
C GLY A 65 -16.60 17.50 11.23
N LEU A 66 -17.03 17.58 9.96
CA LEU A 66 -16.32 18.27 8.85
C LEU A 66 -17.13 18.29 7.54
N SER A 67 -18.45 18.47 7.62
CA SER A 67 -19.27 18.77 6.45
C SER A 67 -19.79 20.20 6.58
N THR A 68 -19.03 21.14 6.04
CA THR A 68 -19.50 22.50 5.79
C THR A 68 -19.23 22.78 4.32
N HIS A 69 -20.30 23.17 3.62
CA HIS A 69 -20.38 23.53 2.21
C HIS A 69 -19.04 23.89 1.54
N GLY A 70 -18.61 23.08 0.56
CA GLY A 70 -17.37 23.27 -0.20
C GLY A 70 -16.09 22.71 0.42
N GLY A 71 -16.13 22.16 1.65
CA GLY A 71 -14.97 21.65 2.38
C GLY A 71 -14.48 20.26 1.93
N HIS A 72 -13.17 20.07 1.90
CA HIS A 72 -12.54 18.79 1.60
C HIS A 72 -12.90 17.68 2.61
N SER A 73 -13.19 16.47 2.12
CA SER A 73 -13.55 15.33 2.98
C SER A 73 -12.37 14.80 3.83
N THR A 74 -12.65 14.06 4.91
CA THR A 74 -11.59 13.36 5.68
C THR A 74 -10.75 12.44 4.79
N ILE A 75 -11.38 11.79 3.81
CA ILE A 75 -10.68 10.95 2.82
C ILE A 75 -9.70 11.79 1.99
N PHE A 76 -10.08 13.02 1.61
CA PHE A 76 -9.20 13.94 0.92
C PHE A 76 -7.95 14.25 1.75
N TYR A 77 -8.09 14.70 3.00
CA TYR A 77 -6.94 15.02 3.84
C TYR A 77 -6.05 13.81 4.12
N LEU A 78 -6.64 12.66 4.46
CA LEU A 78 -5.87 11.44 4.69
C LEU A 78 -5.12 10.98 3.43
N SER A 79 -5.75 11.09 2.25
CA SER A 79 -5.07 10.77 0.98
C SER A 79 -3.87 11.67 0.74
N ARG A 80 -3.97 12.97 1.08
CA ARG A 80 -2.88 13.95 0.96
C ARG A 80 -1.78 13.70 1.97
N ILE A 81 -2.12 13.37 3.22
CA ILE A 81 -1.15 12.98 4.25
C ILE A 81 -0.38 11.73 3.83
N GLN A 82 -1.06 10.68 3.39
CA GLN A 82 -0.41 9.46 2.89
C GLN A 82 0.50 9.77 1.69
N ARG A 83 0.02 10.62 0.78
CA ARG A 83 0.71 11.06 -0.45
C ARG A 83 1.96 11.90 -0.18
N TYR A 84 1.92 12.86 0.73
CA TYR A 84 3.03 13.80 0.91
C TYR A 84 4.04 13.34 1.96
N SER A 85 3.63 12.52 2.92
CA SER A 85 4.56 11.87 3.86
C SER A 85 5.61 11.01 3.13
N SER A 86 5.30 10.47 1.94
CA SER A 86 6.26 9.66 1.20
C SER A 86 7.48 10.45 0.71
N TYR A 87 7.40 11.78 0.54
CA TYR A 87 8.54 12.58 0.09
C TYR A 87 9.68 12.63 1.10
N ALA A 88 9.37 12.87 2.37
CA ALA A 88 10.36 12.83 3.43
C ALA A 88 11.00 11.43 3.53
N MET A 89 10.17 10.38 3.45
CA MET A 89 10.65 9.00 3.39
C MET A 89 11.55 8.74 2.18
N SER A 90 11.26 9.30 1.00
CA SER A 90 12.10 9.14 -0.20
C SER A 90 13.49 9.77 -0.02
N VAL A 91 13.57 10.94 0.62
CA VAL A 91 14.87 11.58 0.96
C VAL A 91 15.67 10.66 1.88
N PHE A 92 15.07 10.22 2.99
CA PHE A 92 15.72 9.30 3.92
C PHE A 92 16.15 7.99 3.22
N THR A 93 15.25 7.40 2.44
CA THR A 93 15.49 6.14 1.73
C THR A 93 16.67 6.24 0.76
N THR A 94 16.83 7.40 0.09
CA THR A 94 17.95 7.64 -0.83
C THR A 94 19.27 7.73 -0.07
N LEU A 95 19.31 8.49 1.03
CA LEU A 95 20.47 8.57 1.91
C LEU A 95 20.81 7.19 2.50
N HIS A 96 19.80 6.43 2.90
CA HIS A 96 19.96 5.10 3.45
C HIS A 96 20.53 4.13 2.40
N LEU A 97 19.95 4.08 1.20
CA LEU A 97 20.43 3.27 0.08
C LEU A 97 21.91 3.56 -0.25
N ALA A 98 22.28 4.84 -0.28
CA ALA A 98 23.65 5.25 -0.55
C ALA A 98 24.62 4.67 0.49
N ASN A 99 24.30 4.81 1.78
CA ASN A 99 25.22 4.45 2.87
C ASN A 99 25.26 2.95 3.20
N VAL A 100 24.15 2.23 3.03
CA VAL A 100 24.08 0.79 3.39
C VAL A 100 24.18 -0.15 2.20
N SER A 101 24.17 0.38 0.97
CA SER A 101 24.37 -0.42 -0.23
C SER A 101 25.39 0.18 -1.20
N LEU A 102 25.17 1.37 -1.75
CA LEU A 102 26.01 1.84 -2.85
C LEU A 102 27.47 2.12 -2.44
N ILE A 103 27.68 2.75 -1.28
CA ILE A 103 29.02 2.99 -0.72
C ILE A 103 29.69 1.65 -0.34
N PRO A 104 29.06 0.72 0.40
CA PRO A 104 29.60 -0.62 0.61
C PRO A 104 29.98 -1.34 -0.69
N ALA A 105 29.16 -1.26 -1.73
CA ALA A 105 29.46 -1.85 -3.02
C ALA A 105 30.69 -1.21 -3.70
N ALA A 106 30.84 0.11 -3.59
CA ALA A 106 31.97 0.85 -4.14
C ALA A 106 33.28 0.55 -3.37
N GLN A 107 33.21 0.56 -2.03
CA GLN A 107 34.37 0.33 -1.16
C GLN A 107 34.74 -1.16 -1.04
N ARG A 108 33.80 -2.07 -1.33
CA ARG A 108 33.93 -3.53 -1.17
C ARG A 108 34.40 -3.96 0.22
N SER A 109 34.15 -3.13 1.23
CA SER A 109 34.58 -3.34 2.61
C SER A 109 33.62 -2.69 3.59
N VAL A 110 33.25 -3.44 4.63
CA VAL A 110 32.43 -2.93 5.74
C VAL A 110 33.19 -1.87 6.52
N ALA A 111 34.43 -2.16 6.94
CA ALA A 111 35.24 -1.24 7.73
C ALA A 111 35.50 0.10 7.03
N ALA A 112 35.76 0.08 5.72
CA ALA A 112 35.96 1.31 4.94
C ALA A 112 34.66 2.12 4.76
N SER A 113 33.50 1.47 4.85
CA SER A 113 32.19 2.09 4.65
C SER A 113 31.60 2.69 5.92
N GLU A 114 32.05 2.23 7.10
CA GLU A 114 31.57 2.73 8.40
C GLU A 114 31.75 4.23 8.55
N THR A 115 32.90 4.78 8.15
CA THR A 115 33.16 6.23 8.24
C THR A 115 32.11 7.06 7.51
N TYR A 116 31.65 6.59 6.34
CA TYR A 116 30.61 7.28 5.57
C TYR A 116 29.23 7.16 6.24
N LEU A 117 28.92 5.97 6.79
CA LEU A 117 27.70 5.77 7.55
C LEU A 117 27.64 6.70 8.76
N LEU A 118 28.72 6.79 9.53
CA LEU A 118 28.84 7.66 10.70
C LEU A 118 28.66 9.12 10.30
N MET A 119 29.32 9.57 9.24
CA MET A 119 29.13 10.93 8.71
C MET A 119 27.67 11.20 8.31
N ALA A 120 27.00 10.23 7.68
CA ALA A 120 25.61 10.39 7.28
C ALA A 120 24.65 10.44 8.47
N ARG A 121 24.96 9.77 9.59
CA ARG A 121 24.13 9.82 10.80
C ARG A 121 24.04 11.20 11.41
N GLU A 122 25.12 11.96 11.37
CA GLU A 122 25.11 13.37 11.79
C GLU A 122 24.11 14.22 10.97
N ILE A 123 23.78 13.80 9.74
CA ILE A 123 22.86 14.51 8.86
C ILE A 123 21.40 14.21 9.16
N TYR A 124 21.02 12.96 9.46
CA TYR A 124 19.59 12.59 9.61
C TYR A 124 19.22 11.98 10.97
N GLN A 125 20.18 11.50 11.76
CA GLN A 125 19.96 10.86 13.05
C GLN A 125 20.15 11.86 14.21
N THR A 126 19.65 13.07 14.03
CA THR A 126 19.64 14.11 15.08
C THR A 126 18.31 14.10 15.83
N PRO A 127 18.24 14.66 17.06
CA PRO A 127 17.00 14.69 17.85
C PRO A 127 15.81 15.34 17.14
N LEU A 128 16.08 16.20 16.15
CA LEU A 128 15.04 16.86 15.34
C LEU A 128 14.78 16.16 14.01
N LEU A 129 15.83 15.77 13.28
CA LEU A 129 15.68 15.26 11.92
C LEU A 129 15.22 13.81 11.87
N GLU A 130 15.58 12.97 12.85
CA GLU A 130 15.12 11.58 12.87
C GLU A 130 13.59 11.49 13.00
N PRO A 131 12.93 12.20 13.94
CA PRO A 131 11.48 12.25 13.99
C PRO A 131 10.87 12.82 12.71
N LEU A 132 11.46 13.88 12.15
CA LEU A 132 10.89 14.62 11.02
C LEU A 132 11.01 13.90 9.68
N LEU A 133 12.12 13.19 9.44
CA LEU A 133 12.42 12.52 8.18
C LEU A 133 12.00 11.05 8.17
N VAL A 134 11.96 10.41 9.33
CA VAL A 134 11.77 8.95 9.43
C VAL A 134 10.49 8.63 10.21
N ALA A 135 10.44 8.95 11.50
CA ALA A 135 9.40 8.42 12.37
C ALA A 135 8.00 8.99 12.05
N ALA A 136 7.87 10.32 12.01
CA ALA A 136 6.59 10.97 11.74
C ALA A 136 6.09 10.70 10.32
N PRO A 137 6.90 10.81 9.25
CA PRO A 137 6.45 10.46 7.91
C PRO A 137 6.03 9.00 7.78
N ALA A 138 6.78 8.05 8.37
CA ALA A 138 6.40 6.64 8.35
C ALA A 138 5.06 6.40 9.08
N ALA A 139 4.91 6.95 10.28
CA ALA A 139 3.68 6.83 11.07
C ALA A 139 2.47 7.44 10.35
N LEU A 140 2.63 8.64 9.76
CA LEU A 140 1.59 9.29 8.97
C LEU A 140 1.25 8.51 7.71
N HIS A 141 2.23 7.97 7.00
CA HIS A 141 2.02 7.21 5.78
C HIS A 141 1.22 5.93 6.04
N VAL A 142 1.68 5.13 7.01
CA VAL A 142 1.04 3.86 7.37
C VAL A 142 -0.32 4.11 8.03
N GLY A 143 -0.39 5.05 8.98
CA GLY A 143 -1.62 5.40 9.68
C GLY A 143 -2.69 5.93 8.75
N ALA A 144 -2.35 6.86 7.84
CA ALA A 144 -3.30 7.36 6.85
C ALA A 144 -3.75 6.26 5.87
N GLY A 145 -2.85 5.36 5.45
CA GLY A 145 -3.19 4.22 4.59
C GLY A 145 -4.19 3.26 5.24
N ILE A 146 -3.99 2.92 6.51
CA ILE A 146 -4.93 2.08 7.28
C ILE A 146 -6.27 2.80 7.46
N ALA A 147 -6.25 4.07 7.88
CA ALA A 147 -7.44 4.87 8.09
C ALA A 147 -8.28 5.00 6.81
N LEU A 148 -7.64 5.25 5.65
CA LEU A 148 -8.30 5.30 4.36
C LEU A 148 -8.99 3.98 4.01
N ARG A 149 -8.33 2.84 4.27
CA ARG A 149 -8.93 1.53 3.98
C ARG A 149 -10.17 1.28 4.84
N LEU A 150 -10.12 1.65 6.12
CA LEU A 150 -11.24 1.52 7.05
C LEU A 150 -12.40 2.48 6.71
N LEU A 151 -12.09 3.74 6.38
CA LEU A 151 -13.10 4.73 6.00
C LEU A 151 -13.77 4.39 4.66
N ARG A 152 -12.99 3.95 3.66
CA ARG A 152 -13.53 3.48 2.37
C ARG A 152 -14.43 2.26 2.56
N ARG A 153 -14.04 1.31 3.42
CA ARG A 153 -14.92 0.20 3.81
C ARG A 153 -16.20 0.70 4.47
N ARG A 154 -16.11 1.61 5.45
CA ARG A 154 -17.29 2.18 6.13
C ARG A 154 -18.22 2.89 5.16
N ALA A 155 -17.67 3.64 4.19
CA ALA A 155 -18.44 4.28 3.14
C ALA A 155 -19.13 3.25 2.24
N ASN A 156 -18.42 2.19 1.81
CA ASN A 156 -19.00 1.09 1.03
C ASN A 156 -20.09 0.36 1.81
N MET A 157 -19.91 0.12 3.11
CA MET A 157 -20.95 -0.46 3.98
C MET A 157 -22.20 0.42 4.05
N ARG A 158 -22.05 1.74 4.15
CA ARG A 158 -23.19 2.68 4.16
C ARG A 158 -23.93 2.67 2.83
N ARG A 159 -23.20 2.64 1.72
CA ARG A 159 -23.77 2.66 0.36
C ARG A 159 -24.43 1.35 -0.05
N TYR A 160 -23.80 0.21 0.28
CA TYR A 160 -24.20 -1.11 -0.24
C TYR A 160 -24.71 -2.08 0.83
N GLY A 161 -24.48 -1.82 2.13
CA GLY A 161 -24.81 -2.75 3.21
C GLY A 161 -25.82 -2.24 4.24
N GLY A 162 -26.12 -0.94 4.28
CA GLY A 162 -26.94 -0.32 5.33
C GLY A 162 -28.43 -0.15 4.99
N GLY A 163 -28.78 0.10 3.73
CA GLY A 163 -30.17 0.40 3.32
C GLY A 163 -30.97 -0.79 2.78
N THR A 164 -30.30 -1.80 2.23
CA THR A 164 -30.95 -2.97 1.61
C THR A 164 -30.12 -4.25 1.81
N PRO A 165 -30.05 -4.81 3.04
CA PRO A 165 -29.29 -6.04 3.32
C PRO A 165 -29.68 -7.21 2.41
N ALA A 166 -30.97 -7.26 2.04
CA ALA A 166 -31.50 -8.23 1.08
C ALA A 166 -30.92 -8.06 -0.33
N MET A 167 -30.61 -6.84 -0.77
CA MET A 167 -30.04 -6.58 -2.10
C MET A 167 -28.57 -7.04 -2.19
N TYR A 168 -27.78 -6.84 -1.13
CA TYR A 168 -26.43 -7.39 -1.04
C TYR A 168 -26.44 -8.92 -1.08
N ALA A 169 -27.31 -9.54 -0.28
CA ALA A 169 -27.48 -10.99 -0.24
C ALA A 169 -27.98 -11.57 -1.58
N LEU A 170 -28.93 -10.88 -2.23
CA LEU A 170 -29.53 -11.28 -3.50
C LEU A 170 -28.54 -11.13 -4.67
N HIS A 171 -27.78 -10.03 -4.72
CA HIS A 171 -26.72 -9.86 -5.72
C HIS A 171 -25.60 -10.89 -5.54
N ARG A 172 -25.28 -11.26 -4.29
CA ARG A 172 -24.34 -12.34 -3.94
C ARG A 172 -24.84 -13.73 -4.33
N SER A 173 -26.14 -13.99 -4.19
CA SER A 173 -26.72 -15.25 -4.67
C SER A 173 -26.83 -15.32 -6.20
N GLN A 174 -27.00 -14.18 -6.89
CA GLN A 174 -27.17 -14.14 -8.35
C GLN A 174 -25.84 -14.10 -9.12
N THR A 175 -24.83 -13.37 -8.64
CA THR A 175 -23.55 -13.17 -9.35
C THR A 175 -22.40 -14.05 -8.82
N GLY A 176 -22.70 -14.91 -7.84
CA GLY A 176 -21.68 -15.66 -7.11
C GLY A 176 -20.79 -14.75 -6.25
N ALA A 177 -19.68 -15.29 -5.74
CA ALA A 177 -18.76 -14.61 -4.81
C ALA A 177 -18.14 -13.29 -5.32
N ALA A 178 -18.42 -12.88 -6.57
CA ALA A 178 -18.02 -11.60 -7.15
C ALA A 178 -18.93 -10.42 -6.78
N ALA A 179 -20.03 -10.65 -6.04
CA ALA A 179 -20.91 -9.58 -5.60
C ALA A 179 -20.21 -8.59 -4.66
N LEU A 180 -20.17 -7.33 -5.11
CA LEU A 180 -19.89 -6.10 -4.34
C LEU A 180 -18.90 -6.31 -3.20
N SER A 181 -17.60 -6.19 -3.48
CA SER A 181 -16.60 -6.20 -2.42
C SER A 181 -16.78 -4.98 -1.51
N LEU A 182 -17.22 -5.21 -0.27
CA LEU A 182 -17.30 -4.19 0.77
C LEU A 182 -15.91 -3.65 1.15
N TRP A 183 -14.88 -4.47 0.94
CA TRP A 183 -13.49 -4.10 1.15
C TRP A 183 -12.88 -3.47 -0.10
N PRO A 184 -12.03 -2.45 0.06
CA PRO A 184 -11.18 -1.98 -1.03
C PRO A 184 -10.34 -3.14 -1.60
N PRO A 185 -10.13 -3.17 -2.93
CA PRO A 185 -9.43 -4.27 -3.59
C PRO A 185 -8.02 -4.45 -3.03
N PHE A 186 -7.60 -5.72 -2.91
CA PHE A 186 -6.27 -6.06 -2.46
C PHE A 186 -5.28 -5.96 -3.63
N SER A 187 -4.55 -4.84 -3.70
CA SER A 187 -3.60 -4.53 -4.76
C SER A 187 -2.18 -5.00 -4.43
N TYR A 188 -1.30 -5.08 -5.44
CA TYR A 188 0.14 -5.32 -5.25
C TYR A 188 0.77 -4.29 -4.29
N ILE A 189 0.36 -3.01 -4.37
CA ILE A 189 0.85 -1.94 -3.48
C ILE A 189 0.46 -2.22 -2.03
N SER A 190 -0.78 -2.65 -1.79
CA SER A 190 -1.25 -3.00 -0.45
C SER A 190 -0.56 -4.25 0.09
N ALA A 191 -0.40 -5.28 -0.76
CA ALA A 191 0.27 -6.52 -0.40
C ALA A 191 1.72 -6.28 0.02
N SER A 192 2.49 -5.58 -0.83
CA SER A 192 3.88 -5.21 -0.52
C SER A 192 3.98 -4.24 0.64
N GLY A 193 3.01 -3.34 0.82
CA GLY A 193 2.96 -2.40 1.95
C GLY A 193 2.78 -3.09 3.30
N TYR A 194 1.93 -4.12 3.39
CA TYR A 194 1.79 -4.90 4.63
C TYR A 194 3.05 -5.73 4.93
N ALA A 195 3.62 -6.37 3.91
CA ALA A 195 4.89 -7.09 4.07
C ALA A 195 6.01 -6.14 4.52
N LEU A 196 6.10 -4.96 3.88
CA LEU A 196 7.06 -3.92 4.24
C LEU A 196 6.85 -3.40 5.66
N ALA A 197 5.62 -3.26 6.13
CA ALA A 197 5.36 -2.86 7.50
C ALA A 197 5.93 -3.88 8.51
N VAL A 198 5.78 -5.18 8.23
CA VAL A 198 6.32 -6.25 9.09
C VAL A 198 7.85 -6.27 9.06
N PHE A 199 8.45 -6.36 7.88
CA PHE A 199 9.91 -6.42 7.75
C PHE A 199 10.58 -5.10 8.17
N GLY A 200 9.95 -3.96 7.87
CA GLY A 200 10.41 -2.64 8.27
C GLY A 200 10.35 -2.44 9.79
N ALA A 201 9.28 -2.91 10.45
CA ALA A 201 9.20 -2.89 11.91
C ALA A 201 10.27 -3.78 12.53
N ALA A 202 10.51 -4.99 12.00
CA ALA A 202 11.60 -5.85 12.46
C ALA A 202 12.98 -5.20 12.27
N HIS A 203 13.20 -4.53 11.14
CA HIS A 203 14.42 -3.79 10.84
C HIS A 203 14.66 -2.63 11.83
N VAL A 204 13.65 -1.79 12.07
CA VAL A 204 13.72 -0.69 13.05
C VAL A 204 13.92 -1.23 14.45
N TRP A 205 13.22 -2.32 14.80
CA TRP A 205 13.36 -2.93 16.11
C TRP A 205 14.79 -3.43 16.35
N ALA A 206 15.36 -4.21 15.42
CA ALA A 206 16.69 -4.80 15.58
C ALA A 206 17.84 -3.78 15.54
N ASN A 207 17.68 -2.68 14.78
CA ASN A 207 18.76 -1.70 14.55
C ASN A 207 18.59 -0.40 15.34
N ARG A 208 17.44 -0.17 15.98
CA ARG A 208 17.17 1.07 16.74
C ARG A 208 16.59 0.80 18.11
N LEU A 209 15.49 0.06 18.21
CA LEU A 209 14.77 -0.08 19.48
C LEU A 209 15.46 -1.04 20.46
N LEU A 210 15.96 -2.18 19.97
CA LEU A 210 16.68 -3.14 20.79
C LEU A 210 17.96 -2.53 21.37
N PRO A 211 18.85 -1.91 20.58
CA PRO A 211 20.02 -1.21 21.10
C PRO A 211 19.65 -0.13 22.12
N LEU A 212 18.63 0.68 21.82
CA LEU A 212 18.16 1.74 22.72
C LEU A 212 17.68 1.16 24.07
N ALA A 213 17.03 -0.01 24.06
CA ALA A 213 16.55 -0.67 25.27
C ALA A 213 17.66 -1.38 26.06
N VAL A 214 18.76 -1.78 25.41
CA VAL A 214 19.86 -2.54 26.02
C VAL A 214 20.96 -1.62 26.53
N ASP A 215 21.40 -0.68 25.70
CA ASP A 215 22.55 0.21 25.93
C ASP A 215 22.15 1.66 26.24
N GLY A 216 20.88 2.02 26.08
CA GLY A 216 20.41 3.40 26.26
C GLY A 216 20.69 4.32 25.07
N ASP A 217 21.40 3.85 24.04
CA ASP A 217 21.61 4.53 22.77
C ASP A 217 21.65 3.56 21.58
N SER A 218 21.99 4.05 20.38
CA SER A 218 22.26 3.17 19.22
C SER A 218 23.52 3.59 18.48
N ALA A 219 24.47 4.20 19.18
CA ALA A 219 25.69 4.74 18.59
C ALA A 219 26.59 3.62 18.06
N ASN A 220 26.66 2.50 18.80
CA ASN A 220 27.49 1.33 18.47
C ASN A 220 26.95 0.46 17.32
N ILE A 221 25.77 0.79 16.79
CA ILE A 221 25.10 -0.05 15.81
C ILE A 221 25.56 0.36 14.43
N GLY A 222 26.50 -0.34 13.80
CA GLY A 222 27.03 -0.01 12.46
C GLY A 222 26.70 -1.03 11.37
N LEU A 223 27.35 -0.90 10.21
CA LEU A 223 27.41 -1.97 9.21
C LEU A 223 28.05 -3.24 9.80
N ALA A 224 29.00 -3.09 10.73
CA ALA A 224 29.65 -4.16 11.46
C ALA A 224 28.68 -4.96 12.34
N TYR A 225 27.73 -4.29 13.01
CA TYR A 225 26.65 -4.95 13.75
C TYR A 225 25.75 -5.78 12.81
N VAL A 226 25.35 -5.19 11.68
CA VAL A 226 24.56 -5.89 10.67
C VAL A 226 25.32 -7.09 10.11
N ALA A 227 26.60 -6.93 9.75
CA ALA A 227 27.46 -8.01 9.26
C ALA A 227 27.58 -9.15 10.28
N HIS A 228 27.78 -8.81 11.56
CA HIS A 228 27.84 -9.78 12.65
C HIS A 228 26.51 -10.52 12.81
N SER A 229 25.36 -9.84 12.67
CA SER A 229 24.04 -10.49 12.67
C SER A 229 23.88 -11.54 11.56
N PHE A 230 24.42 -11.26 10.36
CA PHE A 230 24.41 -12.20 9.24
C PHE A 230 25.30 -13.41 9.49
N ALA A 231 26.46 -13.21 10.13
CA ALA A 231 27.37 -14.28 10.47
C ALA A 231 26.82 -15.16 11.61
N ARG A 232 26.14 -14.56 12.60
CA ARG A 232 25.62 -15.26 13.78
C ARG A 232 24.27 -15.95 13.53
N HIS A 233 23.35 -15.27 12.85
CA HIS A 233 21.99 -15.73 12.59
C HIS A 233 21.66 -15.70 11.08
N PRO A 234 22.37 -16.49 10.25
CA PRO A 234 22.30 -16.36 8.80
C PRO A 234 20.87 -16.54 8.27
N VAL A 235 20.11 -17.53 8.74
CA VAL A 235 18.76 -17.79 8.23
C VAL A 235 17.82 -16.61 8.51
N ILE A 236 17.82 -16.12 9.75
CA ILE A 236 16.91 -15.05 10.19
C ILE A 236 17.29 -13.73 9.53
N ALA A 237 18.59 -13.39 9.52
CA ALA A 237 19.09 -12.19 8.87
C ALA A 237 18.78 -12.20 7.37
N HIS A 238 19.08 -13.29 6.65
CA HIS A 238 18.78 -13.36 5.21
C HIS A 238 17.27 -13.27 4.94
N ALA A 239 16.43 -13.95 5.72
CA ALA A 239 14.98 -13.88 5.55
C ALA A 239 14.47 -12.45 5.80
N ALA A 240 14.94 -11.79 6.84
CA ALA A 240 14.54 -10.42 7.19
C ALA A 240 14.97 -9.42 6.12
N TYR A 241 16.24 -9.44 5.70
CA TYR A 241 16.77 -8.47 4.73
C TYR A 241 16.28 -8.72 3.30
N TRP A 242 16.17 -9.98 2.84
CA TRP A 242 15.55 -10.23 1.53
C TRP A 242 14.07 -9.88 1.52
N GLY A 243 13.34 -10.22 2.58
CA GLY A 243 11.94 -9.85 2.75
C GLY A 243 11.75 -8.34 2.74
N LEU A 244 12.62 -7.60 3.45
CA LEU A 244 12.64 -6.15 3.46
C LEU A 244 12.93 -5.57 2.08
N ILE A 245 14.00 -6.00 1.41
CA ILE A 245 14.40 -5.50 0.09
C ILE A 245 13.28 -5.74 -0.94
N ALA A 246 12.73 -6.94 -1.00
CA ALA A 246 11.70 -7.30 -1.96
C ALA A 246 10.40 -6.51 -1.71
N SER A 247 9.95 -6.43 -0.46
CA SER A 247 8.74 -5.69 -0.10
C SER A 247 8.91 -4.18 -0.28
N ALA A 248 10.05 -3.61 0.10
CA ALA A 248 10.38 -2.19 -0.07
C ALA A 248 10.44 -1.81 -1.56
N ALA A 249 11.23 -2.52 -2.36
CA ALA A 249 11.35 -2.25 -3.79
C ALA A 249 9.99 -2.37 -4.49
N GLY A 250 9.23 -3.43 -4.18
CA GLY A 250 7.89 -3.63 -4.68
C GLY A 250 6.95 -2.47 -4.31
N HIS A 251 6.91 -2.07 -3.04
CA HIS A 251 6.02 -1.01 -2.56
C HIS A 251 6.36 0.35 -3.16
N MET A 252 7.64 0.72 -3.20
CA MET A 252 8.09 2.00 -3.74
C MET A 252 7.81 2.12 -5.24
N VAL A 253 8.18 1.10 -6.03
CA VAL A 253 8.01 1.16 -7.49
C VAL A 253 6.54 1.13 -7.89
N TRP A 254 5.74 0.25 -7.28
CA TRP A 254 4.31 0.21 -7.57
C TRP A 254 3.57 1.44 -7.05
N GLY A 255 3.99 2.00 -5.91
CA GLY A 255 3.50 3.27 -5.37
C GLY A 255 3.79 4.45 -6.30
N ALA A 256 5.04 4.57 -6.77
CA ALA A 256 5.46 5.58 -7.74
C ALA A 256 4.74 5.41 -9.09
N ALA A 257 4.57 4.18 -9.57
CA ALA A 257 3.81 3.92 -10.79
C ALA A 257 2.34 4.35 -10.65
N LYS A 258 1.71 4.10 -9.48
CA LYS A 258 0.36 4.60 -9.21
C LYS A 258 0.32 6.12 -9.15
N TRP A 259 1.34 6.75 -8.55
CA TRP A 259 1.45 8.19 -8.48
C TRP A 259 1.49 8.85 -9.86
N CYS A 260 2.26 8.27 -10.78
CA CYS A 260 2.41 8.77 -12.14
C CYS A 260 1.27 8.33 -13.09
N GLY A 261 0.23 7.67 -12.58
CA GLY A 261 -0.88 7.15 -13.42
C GLY A 261 -0.48 5.99 -14.35
N TRP A 262 0.65 5.33 -14.09
CA TRP A 262 1.22 4.27 -14.93
C TRP A 262 0.90 2.85 -14.47
N ALA A 263 0.44 2.66 -13.22
CA ALA A 263 0.13 1.34 -12.69
C ALA A 263 -0.99 0.65 -13.51
N PRO A 264 -0.74 -0.52 -14.12
CA PRO A 264 -1.77 -1.22 -14.89
C PRO A 264 -2.87 -1.75 -13.97
N SER A 265 -4.14 -1.60 -14.40
CA SER A 265 -5.25 -2.32 -13.79
C SER A 265 -5.05 -3.83 -13.98
N THR A 266 -5.06 -4.56 -12.87
CA THR A 266 -4.98 -6.02 -12.83
C THR A 266 -6.36 -6.67 -12.86
N GLN A 267 -7.41 -5.85 -12.82
CA GLN A 267 -8.80 -6.26 -12.96
C GLN A 267 -9.06 -6.69 -14.41
N GLY A 268 -9.70 -7.85 -14.58
CA GLY A 268 -9.99 -8.44 -15.90
C GLY A 268 -8.85 -9.28 -16.51
N TRP A 269 -7.79 -9.60 -15.78
CA TRP A 269 -6.75 -10.53 -16.27
C TRP A 269 -7.16 -12.01 -16.22
N ARG A 270 -8.20 -12.34 -15.46
CA ARG A 270 -8.73 -13.70 -15.28
C ARG A 270 -10.25 -13.66 -15.25
N GLY A 271 -10.90 -14.74 -15.70
CA GLY A 271 -12.36 -14.91 -15.70
C GLY A 271 -13.07 -14.29 -16.91
N ALA A 272 -14.40 -14.21 -16.86
CA ALA A 272 -15.24 -13.73 -17.97
C ALA A 272 -14.88 -12.31 -18.45
N ALA A 273 -14.37 -11.45 -17.56
CA ALA A 273 -13.91 -10.11 -17.89
C ALA A 273 -12.61 -10.07 -18.74
N ALA A 274 -11.88 -11.18 -18.87
CA ALA A 274 -10.74 -11.28 -19.79
C ALA A 274 -11.19 -11.49 -21.25
N LEU A 275 -12.41 -12.03 -21.45
CA LEU A 275 -12.98 -12.28 -22.78
C LEU A 275 -13.49 -10.99 -23.46
N THR A 276 -13.70 -9.93 -22.69
CA THR A 276 -14.23 -8.64 -23.17
C THR A 276 -13.15 -7.60 -23.44
N VAL A 277 -11.87 -7.90 -23.18
CA VAL A 277 -10.76 -6.95 -23.35
C VAL A 277 -10.04 -7.22 -24.66
N ASP A 278 -9.89 -6.19 -25.49
CA ASP A 278 -9.13 -6.29 -26.74
C ASP A 278 -7.68 -6.77 -26.52
N ARG A 279 -7.19 -7.58 -27.46
CA ARG A 279 -5.85 -8.20 -27.42
C ARG A 279 -4.74 -7.15 -27.35
N LYS A 280 -4.90 -5.99 -28.00
CA LYS A 280 -3.93 -4.88 -27.93
C LYS A 280 -3.85 -4.30 -26.51
N THR A 281 -5.01 -4.08 -25.90
CA THR A 281 -5.12 -3.59 -24.51
C THR A 281 -4.53 -4.59 -23.52
N GLN A 282 -4.82 -5.89 -23.69
CA GLN A 282 -4.25 -6.94 -22.86
C GLN A 282 -2.71 -6.98 -22.98
N ARG A 283 -2.16 -6.89 -24.21
CA ARG A 283 -0.72 -6.85 -24.46
C ARG A 283 -0.07 -5.63 -23.81
N ASN A 284 -0.67 -4.46 -23.94
CA ASN A 284 -0.16 -3.23 -23.33
C ASN A 284 -0.13 -3.32 -21.79
N ARG A 285 -1.19 -3.85 -21.17
CA ARG A 285 -1.24 -4.07 -19.71
C ARG A 285 -0.14 -5.04 -19.26
N ARG A 286 0.06 -6.14 -20.00
CA ARG A 286 1.12 -7.12 -19.72
C ARG A 286 2.51 -6.49 -19.83
N ASN A 287 2.76 -5.71 -20.88
CA ASN A 287 4.05 -5.06 -21.08
C ASN A 287 4.35 -4.06 -19.95
N ARG A 288 3.37 -3.22 -19.56
CA ARG A 288 3.52 -2.32 -18.41
C ARG A 288 3.81 -3.10 -17.12
N TRP A 289 3.10 -4.19 -16.88
CA TRP A 289 3.33 -5.04 -15.72
C TRP A 289 4.74 -5.64 -15.70
N LEU A 290 5.21 -6.17 -16.84
CA LEU A 290 6.58 -6.68 -16.99
C LEU A 290 7.63 -5.59 -16.77
N SER A 291 7.42 -4.40 -17.34
CA SER A 291 8.31 -3.25 -17.13
C SER A 291 8.38 -2.87 -15.66
N LEU A 292 7.25 -2.84 -14.94
CA LEU A 292 7.24 -2.52 -13.51
C LEU A 292 8.00 -3.56 -12.68
N HIS A 293 7.83 -4.86 -12.97
CA HIS A 293 8.61 -5.90 -12.28
C HIS A 293 10.10 -5.84 -12.63
N GLY A 294 10.45 -5.48 -13.87
CA GLY A 294 11.82 -5.20 -14.26
C GLY A 294 12.43 -4.06 -13.42
N VAL A 295 11.69 -2.96 -13.24
CA VAL A 295 12.13 -1.84 -12.38
C VAL A 295 12.21 -2.25 -10.91
N VAL A 296 11.25 -3.04 -10.40
CA VAL A 296 11.33 -3.60 -9.04
C VAL A 296 12.62 -4.41 -8.86
N ALA A 297 12.95 -5.28 -9.82
CA ALA A 297 14.17 -6.08 -9.78
C ALA A 297 15.44 -5.21 -9.79
N LEU A 298 15.48 -4.14 -10.59
CA LEU A 298 16.59 -3.20 -10.62
C LEU A 298 16.75 -2.46 -9.29
N VAL A 299 15.65 -1.97 -8.70
CA VAL A 299 15.69 -1.30 -7.40
C VAL A 299 16.12 -2.29 -6.31
N ALA A 300 15.59 -3.51 -6.30
CA ALA A 300 16.02 -4.55 -5.36
C ALA A 300 17.50 -4.89 -5.52
N ALA A 301 18.01 -4.99 -6.75
CA ALA A 301 19.43 -5.21 -7.02
C ALA A 301 20.30 -4.06 -6.51
N ALA A 302 19.84 -2.80 -6.63
CA ALA A 302 20.55 -1.64 -6.08
C ALA A 302 20.66 -1.69 -4.55
N TRP A 303 19.69 -2.26 -3.84
CA TRP A 303 19.80 -2.53 -2.39
C TRP A 303 20.68 -3.74 -2.07
N ALA A 304 20.59 -4.79 -2.88
CA ALA A 304 21.29 -6.04 -2.64
C ALA A 304 22.79 -5.96 -2.94
N VAL A 305 23.22 -5.12 -3.90
CA VAL A 305 24.61 -5.09 -4.39
C VAL A 305 25.63 -4.84 -3.27
N GLY A 306 25.37 -3.88 -2.37
CA GLY A 306 26.21 -3.67 -1.19
C GLY A 306 25.67 -4.35 0.05
N GLY A 307 24.36 -4.26 0.30
CA GLY A 307 23.76 -4.84 1.51
C GLY A 307 23.97 -6.35 1.61
N MET A 308 23.69 -7.09 0.54
CA MET A 308 23.89 -8.54 0.50
C MET A 308 25.26 -8.92 -0.07
N GLY A 309 25.77 -8.17 -1.04
CA GLY A 309 27.04 -8.47 -1.70
C GLY A 309 28.29 -8.19 -0.86
N VAL A 310 28.21 -7.23 0.07
CA VAL A 310 29.34 -6.78 0.89
C VAL A 310 29.02 -6.91 2.38
N VAL A 311 27.96 -6.25 2.86
CA VAL A 311 27.69 -6.17 4.31
C VAL A 311 27.33 -7.53 4.90
N ALA A 312 26.45 -8.29 4.26
CA ALA A 312 26.10 -9.65 4.71
C ALA A 312 27.28 -10.63 4.73
N ARG A 313 28.39 -10.29 4.06
CA ARG A 313 29.62 -11.08 4.02
C ARG A 313 30.73 -10.52 4.91
N GLY A 314 30.44 -9.48 5.70
CA GLY A 314 31.43 -8.79 6.54
C GLY A 314 31.95 -9.60 7.73
N GLY A 315 31.31 -10.72 8.08
CA GLY A 315 31.77 -11.62 9.12
C GLY A 315 31.45 -11.18 10.55
N LEU A 316 31.96 -11.92 11.52
CA LEU A 316 31.81 -11.62 12.94
C LEU A 316 32.69 -10.42 13.33
N GLN A 317 32.22 -9.63 14.30
CA GLN A 317 33.09 -8.73 15.04
C GLN A 317 33.74 -9.45 16.21
N ASP A 318 35.00 -9.12 16.46
CA ASP A 318 35.80 -9.70 17.54
C ASP A 318 35.84 -8.81 18.79
N GLY A 319 36.39 -9.35 19.87
CA GLY A 319 36.69 -8.59 21.09
C GLY A 319 35.44 -8.18 21.87
N TRP A 320 35.54 -7.04 22.56
CA TRP A 320 34.45 -6.53 23.40
C TRP A 320 33.23 -6.11 22.57
N VAL A 321 33.44 -5.55 21.37
CA VAL A 321 32.34 -5.12 20.49
C VAL A 321 31.52 -6.32 19.99
N GLY A 322 32.18 -7.42 19.60
CA GLY A 322 31.48 -8.66 19.23
C GLY A 322 30.62 -9.20 20.37
N LYS A 323 31.19 -9.27 21.59
CA LYS A 323 30.44 -9.71 22.79
C LYS A 323 29.24 -8.82 23.09
N LEU A 324 29.39 -7.51 22.94
CA LEU A 324 28.27 -6.57 23.12
C LEU A 324 27.11 -6.89 22.15
N TYR A 325 27.43 -7.20 20.89
CA TYR A 325 26.41 -7.56 19.90
C TYR A 325 25.75 -8.91 20.21
N ASP A 326 26.55 -9.92 20.59
CA ASP A 326 26.03 -11.22 21.05
C ASP A 326 25.09 -11.05 22.26
N ASP A 327 25.45 -10.20 23.24
CA ASP A 327 24.62 -9.92 24.42
C ASP A 327 23.28 -9.24 24.06
N MET A 328 23.27 -8.37 23.04
CA MET A 328 22.03 -7.78 22.51
C MET A 328 21.11 -8.85 21.91
N PHE A 329 21.66 -9.74 21.09
CA PHE A 329 20.89 -10.83 20.46
C PHE A 329 20.38 -11.84 21.50
N ALA A 330 21.18 -12.13 22.52
CA ALA A 330 20.79 -13.02 23.60
C ALA A 330 19.54 -12.52 24.35
N ARG A 331 19.36 -11.19 24.49
CA ARG A 331 18.17 -10.59 25.13
C ARG A 331 16.85 -10.92 24.42
N VAL A 332 16.93 -11.35 23.16
CA VAL A 332 15.77 -11.64 22.31
C VAL A 332 15.73 -13.10 21.87
N GLY A 333 16.55 -13.95 22.49
CA GLY A 333 16.60 -15.38 22.23
C GLY A 333 17.29 -15.73 20.90
N LEU A 334 18.18 -14.86 20.42
CA LEU A 334 19.04 -15.10 19.27
C LEU A 334 20.44 -15.44 19.75
#